data_AF-A0A813XMW6-F1
#
_entry.id   AF-A0A813XMW6-F1
#
_cell.length_a   1.000
_cell.length_b   1.000
_cell.length_c   1.000
_cell.angle_alpha   90.00
_cell.angle_beta   90.00
_cell.angle_gamma   90.00
#
_symmetry.space_group_name_H-M   'P 1'
#
loop_
_entity.id
_entity.type
_entity.pdbx_description
1 polymer ?
#
loop_
_entity_poly.entity_id
_entity_poly.type
_entity_poly.pdbx_seq_one_letter_code
_entity_poly.pdbx_strand_id
1 'polypeptide(L)'
;MSIIEPLAFGYAKDPWSVYFAGQKIEGASAMTFEVLSDGYAKDSWNVYFMGQKIDGASALSFKTLGQGNATDGFHQYYCGQKYHGLTPPMHMFK
;
A
#
# COMPACT_ATOMS: atom_id res chain seq x y z
N MET A 1 6.85 -22.69 -15.30
CA MET A 1 7.57 -21.78 -14.39
C MET A 1 6.96 -20.40 -14.59
N SER A 2 6.41 -19.77 -13.55
CA SER A 2 5.91 -18.39 -13.65
C SER A 2 7.09 -17.43 -13.65
N ILE A 3 7.03 -16.41 -14.51
CA ILE A 3 8.02 -15.33 -14.52
C ILE A 3 7.57 -14.32 -13.47
N ILE A 4 8.45 -14.03 -12.52
CA ILE A 4 8.22 -12.98 -11.53
C ILE A 4 8.68 -11.65 -12.14
N GLU A 5 7.73 -10.74 -12.29
CA GLU A 5 7.93 -9.35 -12.70
C GLU A 5 8.29 -8.51 -11.48
N PRO A 6 9.50 -7.95 -11.40
CA PRO A 6 9.83 -6.97 -10.36
C PRO A 6 9.05 -5.68 -10.61
N LEU A 7 8.46 -5.13 -9.54
CA LEU A 7 7.81 -3.83 -9.54
C LEU A 7 8.71 -2.83 -8.81
N ALA A 8 8.11 -1.85 -8.13
CA ALA A 8 8.82 -0.87 -7.31
C ALA A 8 8.76 -1.20 -5.81
N PHE A 9 9.62 -0.56 -5.01
CA PHE A 9 9.58 -0.59 -3.54
C PHE A 9 9.59 -1.99 -2.91
N GLY A 10 10.25 -2.97 -3.54
CA GLY A 10 10.35 -4.33 -3.04
C GLY A 10 9.16 -5.24 -3.36
N TYR A 11 8.17 -4.74 -4.09
CA TYR A 11 7.09 -5.56 -4.63
C TYR A 11 7.51 -6.27 -5.92
N ALA A 12 6.92 -7.43 -6.14
CA ALA A 12 6.97 -8.16 -7.40
C ALA A 12 5.65 -8.90 -7.61
N LYS A 13 5.34 -9.30 -8.83
CA LYS A 13 4.17 -10.14 -9.11
C LYS A 13 4.45 -11.15 -10.20
N ASP A 14 3.68 -12.22 -10.21
CA ASP A 14 3.47 -13.06 -11.38
C ASP A 14 1.98 -12.97 -11.79
N PRO A 15 1.50 -13.70 -12.81
CA PRO A 15 0.09 -13.62 -13.21
C PRO A 15 -0.94 -13.98 -12.11
N TRP A 16 -0.53 -14.65 -11.04
CA TRP A 16 -1.41 -15.22 -10.01
C TRP A 16 -1.16 -14.68 -8.61
N SER A 17 0.07 -14.27 -8.30
CA SER A 17 0.51 -13.94 -6.95
C SER A 17 1.29 -12.64 -6.92
N VAL A 18 1.14 -11.93 -5.80
CA VAL A 18 1.93 -10.74 -5.48
C VAL A 18 2.88 -11.08 -4.35
N TYR A 19 4.06 -10.48 -4.37
CA TYR A 19 5.13 -10.72 -3.43
C TYR A 19 5.68 -9.39 -2.90
N PHE A 20 6.15 -9.40 -1.66
CA PHE A 20 6.96 -8.35 -1.06
C PHE A 20 8.22 -8.97 -0.47
N ALA A 21 9.40 -8.45 -0.85
CA ALA A 21 10.69 -8.98 -0.38
C ALA A 21 10.83 -10.51 -0.54
N GLY A 22 10.26 -11.06 -1.62
CA GLY A 22 10.28 -12.50 -1.93
C GLY A 22 9.21 -13.34 -1.20
N GLN A 23 8.39 -12.74 -0.33
CA GLN A 23 7.30 -13.41 0.38
C GLN A 23 5.96 -13.13 -0.29
N LYS A 24 5.15 -14.17 -0.50
CA LYS A 24 3.81 -14.03 -1.08
C LYS A 24 2.89 -13.24 -0.15
N ILE A 25 2.16 -12.29 -0.70
CA ILE A 25 1.12 -11.53 0.00
C ILE A 25 -0.20 -12.28 -0.16
N GLU A 26 -0.69 -12.88 0.92
CA GLU A 26 -1.94 -13.65 0.86
C GLU A 26 -3.16 -12.75 0.66
N GLY A 27 -4.05 -13.15 -0.24
CA GLY A 27 -5.28 -12.42 -0.58
C GLY A 27 -5.09 -11.26 -1.56
N ALA A 28 -3.88 -10.93 -1.98
CA ALA A 28 -3.64 -9.88 -2.97
C ALA A 28 -4.04 -10.30 -4.38
N SER A 29 -4.79 -9.44 -5.07
CA SER A 29 -5.18 -9.66 -6.46
C SER A 29 -4.07 -9.21 -7.41
N ALA A 30 -3.29 -10.16 -7.94
CA ALA A 30 -2.20 -9.87 -8.88
C ALA A 30 -2.67 -9.17 -10.16
N MET A 31 -3.90 -9.46 -10.61
CA MET A 31 -4.49 -8.89 -11.84
C MET A 31 -4.70 -7.38 -11.75
N THR A 32 -4.93 -6.85 -10.55
CA THR A 32 -5.25 -5.44 -10.32
C THR A 32 -4.28 -4.76 -9.37
N PHE A 33 -3.15 -5.41 -9.07
CA PHE A 33 -2.16 -4.90 -8.15
C PHE A 33 -1.39 -3.72 -8.77
N GLU A 34 -1.36 -2.61 -8.04
CA GLU A 34 -0.70 -1.37 -8.40
C GLU A 34 0.21 -0.95 -7.25
N VAL A 35 1.49 -0.72 -7.55
CA VAL A 35 2.41 -0.13 -6.59
C VAL A 35 2.30 1.39 -6.68
N LEU A 36 2.07 2.03 -5.54
CA LEU A 36 2.01 3.48 -5.41
C LEU A 36 3.41 4.02 -5.05
N SER A 37 3.50 5.10 -4.27
CA SER A 37 4.78 5.60 -3.74
C SER A 37 5.07 5.12 -2.31
N ASP A 38 6.32 5.29 -1.87
CA ASP A 38 6.72 5.20 -0.46
C ASP A 38 6.40 3.85 0.21
N GLY A 39 6.36 2.75 -0.57
CA GLY A 39 6.07 1.41 -0.06
C GLY A 39 4.58 1.06 0.04
N TYR A 40 3.69 1.99 -0.32
CA TYR A 40 2.27 1.69 -0.49
C TYR A 40 2.01 0.98 -1.81
N ALA A 41 1.03 0.09 -1.78
CA ALA A 41 0.47 -0.54 -2.96
C ALA A 41 -1.02 -0.82 -2.70
N LYS A 42 -1.78 -1.12 -3.74
CA LYS A 42 -3.17 -1.53 -3.62
C LYS A 42 -3.55 -2.55 -4.68
N ASP A 43 -4.58 -3.32 -4.40
CA ASP A 43 -5.38 -3.95 -5.43
C ASP A 43 -6.77 -3.31 -5.45
N SER A 44 -7.72 -3.88 -6.19
CA SER A 44 -9.08 -3.34 -6.28
C SER A 44 -9.85 -3.29 -4.94
N TRP A 45 -9.41 -4.05 -3.94
CA TRP A 45 -10.15 -4.28 -2.68
C TRP A 45 -9.36 -3.91 -1.43
N ASN A 46 -8.03 -4.01 -1.50
CA ASN A 46 -7.15 -3.91 -0.35
C ASN A 46 -6.03 -2.90 -0.61
N VAL A 47 -5.54 -2.31 0.48
CA VAL A 47 -4.35 -1.46 0.47
C VAL A 47 -3.28 -2.15 1.29
N TYR A 48 -2.03 -2.00 0.86
CA TYR A 48 -0.86 -2.61 1.48
C TYR A 48 0.21 -1.57 1.76
N PHE A 49 0.96 -1.77 2.83
CA PHE A 49 2.21 -1.08 3.11
C PHE A 49 3.30 -2.12 3.37
N MET A 50 4.36 -2.12 2.55
CA MET A 50 5.45 -3.09 2.63
C MET A 50 4.97 -4.55 2.76
N GLY A 51 4.01 -4.94 1.92
CA GLY A 51 3.43 -6.28 1.91
C GLY A 51 2.37 -6.57 2.99
N GLN A 52 2.17 -5.67 3.95
CA GLN A 52 1.17 -5.82 5.00
C GLN A 52 -0.14 -5.14 4.60
N LYS A 53 -1.27 -5.84 4.71
CA LYS A 53 -2.59 -5.27 4.45
C LYS A 53 -2.94 -4.21 5.52
N ILE A 54 -3.48 -3.08 5.07
CA ILE A 54 -4.00 -2.01 5.93
C ILE A 54 -5.50 -2.22 6.11
N ASP A 55 -5.91 -2.65 7.30
CA ASP A 55 -7.31 -2.96 7.57
C ASP A 55 -8.19 -1.70 7.62
N GLY A 56 -9.34 -1.80 6.94
CA GLY A 56 -10.33 -0.72 6.86
C GLY A 56 -9.95 0.46 5.96
N ALA A 57 -8.85 0.37 5.22
CA ALA A 57 -8.49 1.35 4.20
C ALA A 57 -9.33 1.17 2.93
N SER A 58 -9.90 2.25 2.42
CA SER A 58 -10.66 2.23 1.16
C SER A 58 -9.72 2.27 -0.04
N ALA A 59 -9.48 1.12 -0.69
CA ALA A 59 -8.61 1.01 -1.87
C ALA A 59 -9.06 1.88 -3.06
N LEU A 60 -10.37 2.06 -3.21
CA LEU A 60 -10.97 2.84 -4.30
C LEU A 60 -10.53 4.31 -4.27
N SER A 61 -10.39 4.89 -3.08
CA SER A 61 -10.04 6.29 -2.85
C SER A 61 -8.63 6.49 -2.30
N PHE A 62 -7.87 5.41 -2.09
CA PHE A 62 -6.52 5.48 -1.53
C PHE A 62 -5.56 6.18 -2.49
N LYS A 63 -4.85 7.17 -1.96
CA LYS A 63 -3.78 7.91 -2.65
C LYS A 63 -2.64 8.22 -1.69
N THR A 64 -1.41 8.19 -2.20
CA THR A 64 -0.23 8.63 -1.48
C THR A 64 -0.07 10.15 -1.60
N LEU A 65 0.49 10.76 -0.55
CA LEU A 65 0.76 12.20 -0.45
C LEU A 65 2.26 12.50 -0.42
N GLY A 66 3.10 11.46 -0.47
CA GLY A 66 4.55 11.56 -0.36
C GLY A 66 5.06 11.43 1.07
N GLN A 67 6.36 11.10 1.20
CA GLN A 67 7.05 11.04 2.49
C GLN A 67 6.38 10.07 3.49
N GLY A 68 5.81 8.97 2.99
CA GLY A 68 5.12 7.97 3.79
C GLY A 68 3.69 8.34 4.19
N ASN A 69 3.19 9.51 3.81
CA ASN A 69 1.82 9.93 4.06
C ASN A 69 0.86 9.40 2.98
N ALA A 70 -0.34 9.02 3.39
CA ALA A 70 -1.42 8.62 2.49
C ALA A 70 -2.80 8.93 3.09
N THR A 71 -3.83 8.90 2.25
CA THR A 71 -5.23 9.05 2.68
C THR A 71 -6.16 8.28 1.77
N ASP A 72 -7.28 7.81 2.33
CA ASP A 72 -8.40 7.25 1.57
C ASP A 72 -9.60 8.22 1.50
N GLY A 73 -9.41 9.47 1.92
CA GLY A 73 -10.46 10.49 2.02
C GLY A 73 -11.24 10.48 3.34
N PHE A 74 -11.23 9.37 4.09
CA PHE A 74 -11.86 9.26 5.41
C PHE A 74 -10.83 9.24 6.53
N HIS A 75 -9.68 8.64 6.26
CA HIS A 75 -8.61 8.41 7.20
C HIS A 75 -7.28 8.90 6.61
N GLN A 76 -6.36 9.22 7.51
CA GLN A 76 -4.97 9.50 7.17
C GLN A 76 -4.11 8.33 7.63
N TYR A 77 -3.02 8.09 6.89
CA TYR A 77 -2.09 7.02 7.16
C TYR A 77 -0.66 7.54 7.10
N TYR A 78 0.20 7.03 7.98
CA TYR A 78 1.65 7.24 7.92
C TYR A 78 2.35 5.90 8.02
N CYS A 79 3.16 5.57 7.01
CA CYS A 79 3.84 4.28 6.87
C CYS A 79 2.94 3.07 7.21
N GLY A 80 1.75 3.03 6.60
CA GLY A 80 0.76 1.95 6.79
C GLY A 80 -0.10 2.06 8.04
N GLN A 81 0.25 2.91 9.00
CA GLN A 81 -0.51 3.06 10.24
C GLN A 81 -1.62 4.09 10.08
N LYS A 82 -2.85 3.69 10.43
CA LYS A 82 -4.03 4.56 10.45
C LYS A 82 -3.96 5.53 11.63
N TYR A 83 -4.16 6.83 11.38
CA TYR A 83 -4.30 7.82 12.44
C TYR A 83 -5.69 7.72 13.09
N HIS A 84 -5.73 7.55 14.41
CA HIS A 84 -6.97 7.40 15.18
C HIS A 84 -7.52 8.71 15.78
N GLY A 85 -6.89 9.86 15.47
CA GLY A 85 -7.42 11.17 15.83
C GLY A 85 -7.36 11.50 17.33
N LEU A 86 -6.22 12.04 17.76
CA LEU A 86 -6.15 13.35 18.44
C LEU A 86 -4.85 13.99 17.95
N THR A 87 -4.96 14.94 17.02
CA THR A 87 -3.88 15.74 16.37
C THR A 87 -2.90 15.04 15.41
N PRO A 88 -2.81 15.47 14.13
CA PRO A 88 -1.55 15.42 13.39
C PRO A 88 -0.59 16.44 14.01
N PRO A 89 0.71 16.14 14.20
CA PRO A 89 1.67 17.17 14.58
C PRO A 89 1.70 18.26 13.49
N MET A 90 1.36 19.50 13.86
CA MET A 90 1.34 20.70 12.99
C MET A 90 2.71 21.08 12.38
N HIS A 91 3.71 20.21 12.40
CA HIS A 91 5.10 20.55 12.08
C HIS A 91 5.68 19.88 10.81
N MET A 92 4.88 19.20 9.98
CA MET A 92 5.39 18.55 8.76
C MET A 92 5.31 19.38 7.46
N PHE A 93 5.11 20.69 7.55
CA PHE A 93 5.43 21.61 6.46
C PHE A 93 6.37 22.69 7.00
N LYS A 94 7.68 22.41 6.91
CA LYS A 94 8.73 23.43 6.91
C LYS A 94 9.33 23.47 5.52
#